data_AF-A0A1F2WQ18-F1
#
_entry.id   AF-A0A1F2WQ18-F1
#
_cell.length_a   1.000
_cell.length_b   1.000
_cell.length_c   1.000
_cell.angle_alpha   90.00
_cell.angle_beta   90.00
_cell.angle_gamma   90.00
#
_symmetry.space_group_name_H-M   'P 1'
#
loop_
_entity.id
_entity.type
_entity.pdbx_description
1 polymer ?
#
loop_
_entity_poly.entity_id
_entity_poly.type
_entity_poly.pdbx_seq_one_letter_code
_entity_poly.pdbx_strand_id
1 'polypeptide(L)' 'MEAGKKFIKSVKLASHVANVLDAKTLVIHPASTTHQRLTPEEQLKAGVTPGLVRISVGIENVEDILGDLDQALRASQNAG' A
#
# COMPACT_ATOMS: atom_id res chain seq x y z
N MET A 1 -9.80 0.16 -5.97
CA MET A 1 -9.94 -0.65 -4.75
C MET A 1 -9.37 -2.06 -4.89
N GLU A 2 -9.88 -2.91 -5.78
CA GLU A 2 -9.47 -4.33 -5.83
C GLU A 2 -7.99 -4.56 -6.20
N ALA A 3 -7.47 -3.84 -7.21
CA ALA A 3 -6.04 -3.92 -7.54
C ALA A 3 -5.13 -3.47 -6.38
N GLY A 4 -5.50 -2.41 -5.64
CA GLY A 4 -4.73 -1.94 -4.47
C GLY A 4 -4.75 -2.94 -3.31
N LYS A 5 -5.90 -3.58 -3.03
CA LYS A 5 -5.97 -4.67 -2.05
C LYS A 5 -5.14 -5.88 -2.49
N LYS A 6 -5.17 -6.23 -3.79
CA LYS A 6 -4.38 -7.33 -4.34
C LYS A 6 -2.89 -7.05 -4.22
N PHE A 7 -2.44 -5.85 -4.57
CA PHE A 7 -1.07 -5.38 -4.37
C PHE A 7 -0.61 -5.55 -2.93
N ILE A 8 -1.36 -5.03 -1.95
CA ILE A 8 -1.03 -5.14 -0.51
C ILE A 8 -0.99 -6.58 -0.01
N LYS A 9 -1.78 -7.48 -0.61
CA LYS A 9 -1.74 -8.91 -0.29
C LYS A 9 -0.59 -9.65 -0.98
N SER A 10 0.00 -9.07 -2.03
CA SER A 10 1.03 -9.70 -2.85
C SER A 10 2.45 -9.37 -2.41
N VAL A 11 2.65 -8.30 -1.63
CA VAL A 11 3.97 -7.98 -1.05
C VAL A 11 4.47 -9.11 -0.14
N LYS A 12 5.77 -9.33 -0.12
CA LYS A 12 6.45 -10.39 0.63
C LYS A 12 7.46 -9.83 1.64
N LEU A 13 7.99 -8.64 1.37
CA LEU A 13 8.90 -7.91 2.26
C LEU A 13 8.15 -6.82 3.02
N ALA A 14 7.39 -5.98 2.30
CA ALA A 14 6.66 -4.88 2.92
C ALA A 14 5.58 -5.39 3.88
N SER A 15 5.47 -4.75 5.04
CA SER A 15 4.51 -5.14 6.09
C SER A 15 3.24 -4.29 6.03
N HIS A 16 2.07 -4.94 6.08
CA HIS A 16 0.77 -4.24 6.11
C HIS A 16 0.40 -3.83 7.53
N VAL A 17 0.94 -2.69 7.99
CA VAL A 17 0.68 -2.11 9.31
C VAL A 17 0.49 -0.61 9.21
N ALA A 18 -0.33 -0.04 10.11
CA ALA A 18 -0.81 1.34 9.98
C ALA A 18 0.16 2.41 10.54
N ASN A 19 1.25 2.02 11.19
CA ASN A 19 2.29 2.94 11.66
C ASN A 19 3.11 3.51 10.49
N VAL A 20 4.00 4.45 10.83
CA VAL A 20 4.94 5.11 9.92
C VAL A 20 6.31 5.17 10.60
N LEU A 21 7.38 5.32 9.81
CA LEU A 21 8.75 5.50 10.31
C LEU A 21 9.29 4.29 11.10
N ASP A 22 9.22 3.11 10.50
CA ASP A 22 9.80 1.88 11.03
C ASP A 22 11.09 1.54 10.27
N ALA A 23 11.94 0.68 10.85
CA ALA A 23 13.08 0.10 10.13
C ALA A 23 12.61 -0.79 8.96
N LYS A 24 11.40 -1.34 9.06
CA LYS A 24 10.76 -2.10 7.98
C LYS A 24 9.98 -1.20 7.02
N THR A 25 9.98 -1.56 5.75
CA THR A 25 9.10 -0.99 4.73
C THR A 25 7.66 -1.36 5.03
N LEU A 26 6.78 -0.35 5.07
CA LEU A 26 5.36 -0.50 5.42
C LEU A 26 4.49 -0.10 4.24
N VAL A 27 3.35 -0.77 4.08
CA VAL A 27 2.39 -0.49 3.01
C VAL A 27 0.95 -0.49 3.54
N ILE A 28 0.13 0.49 3.15
CA ILE A 28 -1.31 0.52 3.49
C ILE A 28 -2.17 1.02 2.33
N HIS A 29 -3.48 0.73 2.41
CA HIS A 29 -4.53 1.37 1.60
C HIS A 29 -5.30 2.35 2.49
N PRO A 30 -5.01 3.67 2.43
CA PRO A 30 -5.53 4.63 3.41
C PRO A 30 -7.07 4.67 3.48
N ALA A 31 -7.75 4.57 2.34
CA ALA A 31 -9.21 4.59 2.27
C ALA A 31 -9.90 3.44 3.04
N SER A 32 -9.24 2.28 3.19
CA SER A 32 -9.76 1.14 3.97
C SER A 32 -9.01 0.88 5.27
N THR A 33 -8.15 1.81 5.71
CA THR A 33 -7.37 1.67 6.94
C THR A 33 -7.43 2.95 7.76
N THR A 34 -6.45 3.84 7.62
CA THR A 34 -6.29 5.05 8.44
C THR A 34 -7.41 6.07 8.27
N HIS A 35 -8.03 6.13 7.08
CA HIS A 35 -9.09 7.09 6.75
C HIS A 35 -10.46 6.43 6.61
N GLN A 36 -10.62 5.17 7.05
CA GLN A 36 -11.86 4.40 6.88
C GLN A 36 -13.09 5.01 7.58
N ARG A 37 -12.89 5.92 8.55
CA ARG A 37 -13.97 6.60 9.27
C ARG A 37 -14.51 7.83 8.55
N LEU A 38 -13.83 8.29 7.50
CA LEU A 38 -14.27 9.39 6.66
C LEU A 38 -15.21 8.88 5.56
N THR A 39 -16.15 9.72 5.17
CA THR A 39 -16.96 9.48 3.96
C THR A 39 -16.09 9.51 2.70
N PRO A 40 -16.51 8.89 1.59
CA PRO A 40 -15.74 8.94 0.33
C PRO A 40 -15.43 10.37 -0.14
N GLU A 41 -16.34 11.32 0.08
CA GLU A 41 -16.12 12.73 -0.29
C GLU A 41 -15.06 13.39 0.60
N GLU A 42 -15.10 13.15 1.91
CA GLU A 42 -14.08 13.64 2.86
C GLU A 42 -12.70 13.01 2.60
N GLN A 43 -12.66 11.72 2.23
CA GLN A 43 -11.42 11.06 1.82
C GLN A 43 -10.82 11.76 0.59
N LEU A 44 -11.63 12.03 -0.44
CA LEU A 44 -11.18 12.75 -1.63
C LEU A 44 -10.70 14.17 -1.31
N LYS A 45 -11.41 14.90 -0.45
CA LYS A 45 -10.99 16.23 0.03
C LYS A 45 -9.66 16.19 0.80
N ALA A 46 -9.38 15.09 1.50
CA ALA A 46 -8.12 14.84 2.19
C ALA A 46 -7.00 14.29 1.27
N GLY A 47 -7.23 14.20 -0.05
CA GLY A 47 -6.27 13.67 -1.02
C GLY A 47 -6.18 12.14 -1.05
N VAL A 48 -7.11 11.43 -0.41
CA VAL A 48 -7.17 9.97 -0.37
C VAL A 48 -8.11 9.47 -1.46
N THR A 49 -7.55 8.89 -2.52
CA THR A 49 -8.34 8.24 -3.58
C THR A 49 -8.60 6.77 -3.26
N PRO A 50 -9.68 6.14 -3.78
CA PRO A 50 -9.96 4.71 -3.58
C PRO A 50 -8.95 3.72 -4.16
N GLY A 51 -7.92 4.22 -4.85
CA GLY A 51 -6.81 3.44 -5.39
C GLY A 51 -5.47 3.80 -4.74
N LEU A 52 -5.44 4.76 -3.81
CA LEU A 52 -4.20 5.22 -3.20
C LEU A 52 -3.57 4.10 -2.37
N VAL A 53 -2.32 3.82 -2.65
CA VAL A 53 -1.44 3.00 -1.82
C VAL A 53 -0.39 3.93 -1.23
N ARG A 54 -0.17 3.84 0.09
CA ARG A 54 0.89 4.59 0.77
C ARG A 54 1.97 3.63 1.20
N ILE A 55 3.22 3.98 0.89
CA ILE A 55 4.41 3.23 1.30
C ILE A 55 5.26 4.12 2.21
N SER A 56 5.66 3.60 3.36
CA SER A 56 6.71 4.17 4.22
C SER A 56 7.95 3.32 4.01
N VAL A 57 8.96 3.85 3.34
CA VAL A 57 10.19 3.11 3.00
C VAL A 57 11.05 2.94 4.26
N GLY A 58 11.44 1.69 4.53
CA GLY A 58 12.31 1.33 5.64
C GLY A 58 13.80 1.46 5.29
N ILE A 59 14.64 0.70 5.99
CA ILE A 59 16.11 0.71 5.82
C ILE A 59 16.64 -0.60 5.24
N GLU A 60 15.77 -1.43 4.64
CA GLU A 60 16.18 -2.65 3.95
C GLU A 60 17.01 -2.34 2.69
N ASN A 61 17.57 -3.39 2.07
CA ASN A 61 18.25 -3.26 0.80
C ASN A 61 17.28 -2.72 -0.27
N VAL A 62 17.72 -1.70 -1.01
CA VAL A 62 16.91 -1.05 -2.05
C VAL A 62 16.47 -2.03 -3.14
N GLU A 63 17.31 -2.98 -3.53
CA GLU A 63 16.99 -3.97 -4.57
C GLU A 63 15.90 -4.95 -4.12
N ASP A 64 15.90 -5.31 -2.83
CA ASP A 64 14.87 -6.17 -2.25
C ASP A 64 13.52 -5.44 -2.18
N ILE A 65 13.54 -4.15 -1.81
CA ILE A 65 12.34 -3.30 -1.80
C ILE A 65 11.80 -3.16 -3.23
N LEU A 66 12.63 -2.80 -4.20
CA LEU A 66 12.21 -2.65 -5.59
C LEU A 66 11.68 -3.98 -6.17
N GLY A 67 12.35 -5.10 -5.88
CA GLY A 67 11.93 -6.42 -6.30
C GLY A 67 10.58 -6.83 -5.73
N ASP A 68 10.33 -6.53 -4.45
CA ASP A 68 9.03 -6.80 -3.81
C ASP A 68 7.89 -5.95 -4.41
N LEU A 69 8.16 -4.67 -4.67
CA LEU A 69 7.17 -3.78 -5.27
C LEU A 69 6.85 -4.15 -6.72
N ASP A 70 7.86 -4.48 -7.54
CA ASP A 70 7.66 -4.89 -8.94
C ASP A 70 6.84 -6.17 -9.04
N GLN A 71 7.19 -7.21 -8.27
CA GLN A 71 6.44 -8.47 -8.29
C GLN A 71 5.00 -8.30 -7.80
N ALA A 72 4.78 -7.49 -6.75
CA ALA A 72 3.45 -7.23 -6.22
C ALA A 72 2.59 -6.41 -7.21
N LEU A 73 3.20 -5.45 -7.91
CA LEU A 73 2.54 -4.68 -8.96
C LEU A 73 2.09 -5.60 -10.10
N ARG A 74 2.97 -6.44 -10.65
CA ARG A 74 2.62 -7.42 -11.69
C ARG A 74 1.50 -8.36 -11.25
N ALA A 75 1.59 -8.90 -10.03
CA ALA A 75 0.55 -9.76 -9.47
C ALA A 75 -0.80 -9.04 -9.36
N SER A 76 -0.79 -7.75 -9.03
CA SER A 76 -2.02 -6.94 -8.92
C SER A 76 -2.71 -6.68 -10.26
N GLN A 77 -1.96 -6.61 -11.36
CA GLN A 77 -2.47 -6.32 -12.71
C GLN A 77 -2.95 -7.55 -13.47
N ASN A 78 -2.44 -8.73 -13.14
CA ASN A 78 -2.87 -9.98 -13.77
C ASN A 78 -4.30 -10.31 -13.34
N ALA A 79 -5.28 -9.80 -14.07
CA ALA A 79 -6.66 -10.25 -14.02
C ALA A 79 -6.72 -11.67 -14.62
N GLY A 80 -7.15 -12.63 -13.80
CA GLY A 80 -8.04 -13.67 -14.29
C GLY A 80 -9.46 -13.13 -14.23
#